data_AF-A0A920RGT5-F1
#
_entry.id   AF-A0A920RGT5-F1
#
_cell.length_a   1.000
_cell.length_b   1.000
_cell.length_c   1.000
_cell.angle_alpha   90.00
_cell.angle_beta   90.00
_cell.angle_gamma   90.00
#
_symmetry.space_group_name_H-M   'P 1'
#
loop_
_entity.id
_entity.type
_entity.pdbx_description
1 polymer ?
#
loop_
_entity_poly.entity_id
_entity_poly.type
_entity_poly.pdbx_seq_one_letter_code
_entity_poly.pdbx_strand_id
1 'polypeptide(L)'
;MDTQPHGGRFDGVYGVLAGLEVIRSLNDHHVETEAAIEVIVWTNEEGCRFAPAMVASGVYAGLFELDYALGCTDETGVTMGAELERIGYAGDRPCGEHALGALFEAHIEQGPILEQADDTIGVVTGAQGTRWYTVSITGQDAHAGSTPMAGRRDAVVAAAALIESVDHIARERSPQAVGTVGALTVSPNSQNTIAGHVELRVDMRHPDAQMMTEMDAVLRDSAATIAEARNVVINVDDIWYKPPVVFDTDCIASVREAAATLGYSHQDIVSGAGHDACQVCSVAPTAMIFVPCAGGLSHNEAESAKPEHLEAGCNVLLNAMVERSGVAES
;
A
#
# COMPACT_ATOMS: atom_id res chain seq x y z
N MET A 1 -7.78 16.82 -5.64
CA MET A 1 -7.84 15.61 -4.80
C MET A 1 -8.58 14.59 -5.61
N ASP A 2 -7.87 13.56 -6.03
CA ASP A 2 -8.40 12.40 -6.74
C ASP A 2 -8.98 11.37 -5.78
N THR A 3 -9.68 10.37 -6.34
CA THR A 3 -10.27 9.22 -5.64
C THR A 3 -10.31 8.04 -6.62
N GLN A 4 -10.51 6.82 -6.11
CA GLN A 4 -11.03 5.72 -6.92
C GLN A 4 -12.40 6.04 -7.55
N PRO A 5 -12.83 5.33 -8.63
CA PRO A 5 -14.14 5.52 -9.26
C PRO A 5 -15.32 5.28 -8.32
N HIS A 6 -15.16 4.34 -7.38
CA HIS A 6 -16.11 4.04 -6.31
C HIS A 6 -15.51 4.40 -4.94
N GLY A 7 -14.72 5.47 -4.90
CA GLY A 7 -14.02 5.93 -3.71
C GLY A 7 -14.94 6.42 -2.60
N GLY A 8 -14.39 6.44 -1.39
CA GLY A 8 -15.05 6.95 -0.21
C GLY A 8 -15.01 8.47 -0.08
N ARG A 9 -15.37 8.97 1.11
CA ARG A 9 -15.39 10.42 1.41
C ARG A 9 -14.14 10.90 2.14
N PHE A 10 -13.28 9.99 2.61
CA PHE A 10 -12.20 10.29 3.53
C PHE A 10 -10.83 9.88 2.99
N ASP A 11 -10.76 8.87 2.12
CA ASP A 11 -9.53 8.47 1.43
C ASP A 11 -8.79 9.65 0.77
N GLY A 12 -7.53 9.87 1.15
CA GLY A 12 -6.68 11.02 0.77
C GLY A 12 -7.16 12.39 1.28
N VAL A 13 -8.41 12.77 0.98
CA VAL A 13 -8.97 14.10 1.27
C VAL A 13 -8.99 14.44 2.75
N TYR A 14 -9.14 13.45 3.65
CA TYR A 14 -9.06 13.69 5.09
C TYR A 14 -7.72 14.30 5.48
N GLY A 15 -6.59 13.75 4.99
CA GLY A 15 -5.26 14.26 5.31
C GLY A 15 -5.04 15.70 4.85
N VAL A 16 -5.48 16.02 3.64
CA VAL A 16 -5.40 17.38 3.09
C VAL A 16 -6.22 18.37 3.93
N LEU A 17 -7.45 18.01 4.28
CA LEU A 17 -8.32 18.88 5.07
C LEU A 17 -7.88 18.98 6.53
N ALA A 18 -7.32 17.91 7.10
CA ALA A 18 -6.69 17.95 8.42
C ALA A 18 -5.48 18.88 8.44
N GLY A 19 -4.61 18.84 7.42
CA GLY A 19 -3.51 19.80 7.28
C GLY A 19 -3.99 21.25 7.14
N LEU A 20 -5.07 21.49 6.40
CA LEU A 20 -5.69 22.82 6.34
C LEU A 20 -6.21 23.27 7.70
N GLU A 21 -6.81 22.35 8.47
CA GLU A 21 -7.32 22.62 9.81
C GLU A 21 -6.19 22.89 10.81
N VAL A 22 -5.03 22.23 10.69
CA VAL A 22 -3.82 22.56 11.45
C VAL A 22 -3.45 24.03 11.25
N ILE A 23 -3.37 24.50 10.00
CA ILE A 23 -3.05 25.91 9.71
C ILE A 23 -4.08 26.86 10.32
N ARG A 24 -5.38 26.54 10.23
CA ARG A 24 -6.45 27.35 10.84
C ARG A 24 -6.33 27.41 12.36
N SER A 25 -6.10 26.27 12.99
CA SER A 25 -5.94 26.15 14.43
C SER A 25 -4.75 26.96 14.94
N LEU A 26 -3.61 26.94 14.24
CA LEU A 26 -2.45 27.77 14.57
C LEU A 26 -2.76 29.26 14.46
N ASN A 27 -3.49 29.67 13.42
CA ASN A 27 -3.92 31.06 13.23
C ASN A 27 -4.87 31.52 14.35
N ASP A 28 -5.86 30.70 14.71
CA ASP A 28 -6.84 30.99 15.75
C ASP A 28 -6.20 31.14 17.13
N HIS A 29 -5.10 30.42 17.38
CA HIS A 29 -4.34 30.48 18.62
C HIS A 29 -3.12 31.43 18.56
N HIS A 30 -2.92 32.11 17.42
CA HIS A 30 -1.77 33.00 17.18
C HIS A 30 -0.42 32.34 17.49
N VAL A 31 -0.25 31.07 17.09
CA VAL A 31 1.01 30.33 17.25
C VAL A 31 1.89 30.59 16.04
N GLU A 32 3.08 31.13 16.26
CA GLU A 32 4.13 31.27 15.26
C GLU A 32 5.12 30.12 15.38
N THR A 33 5.44 29.47 14.27
CA THR A 33 6.35 28.32 14.21
C THR A 33 7.73 28.73 13.69
N GLU A 34 8.79 28.04 14.10
CA GLU A 34 10.14 28.36 13.61
C GLU A 34 10.32 27.94 12.14
N ALA A 35 9.76 26.78 11.76
CA ALA A 35 9.68 26.30 10.39
C ALA A 35 8.31 26.60 9.76
N ALA A 36 8.29 26.80 8.45
CA ALA A 36 7.04 26.95 7.71
C ALA A 36 6.22 25.65 7.70
N ILE A 37 4.90 25.78 7.82
CA ILE A 37 3.95 24.67 7.69
C ILE A 37 3.24 24.79 6.34
N GLU A 38 3.18 23.68 5.61
CA GLU A 38 2.59 23.59 4.28
C GLU A 38 1.58 22.44 4.20
N VAL A 39 0.60 22.60 3.30
CA VAL A 39 -0.36 21.54 2.95
C VAL A 39 -0.14 21.19 1.49
N ILE A 40 0.07 19.91 1.23
CA ILE A 40 0.37 19.40 -0.11
C ILE A 40 -0.81 18.57 -0.60
N VAL A 41 -1.16 18.75 -1.87
CA VAL A 41 -2.07 17.86 -2.59
C VAL A 41 -1.27 17.18 -3.69
N TRP A 42 -0.93 15.91 -3.49
CA TRP A 42 -0.27 15.11 -4.50
C TRP A 42 -1.22 14.79 -5.64
N THR A 43 -0.67 14.70 -6.85
CA THR A 43 -1.46 14.47 -8.06
C THR A 43 -1.54 12.99 -8.35
N ASN A 44 -2.77 12.46 -8.52
CA ASN A 44 -2.99 11.09 -9.01
C ASN A 44 -2.31 10.06 -8.08
N GLU A 45 -2.57 10.19 -6.78
CA GLU A 45 -2.12 9.23 -5.78
C GLU A 45 -2.72 7.85 -6.10
N GLU A 46 -4.01 7.81 -6.41
CA GLU A 46 -4.76 6.56 -6.57
C GLU A 46 -4.33 5.74 -7.79
N GLY A 47 -3.70 6.40 -8.77
CA GLY A 47 -3.22 5.77 -10.00
C GLY A 47 -4.32 5.17 -10.88
N CYS A 48 -5.60 5.45 -10.59
CA CYS A 48 -6.72 4.80 -11.28
C CYS A 48 -6.85 5.29 -12.73
N ARG A 49 -6.75 6.60 -12.96
CA ARG A 49 -6.87 7.16 -14.31
C ARG A 49 -5.53 7.07 -15.06
N PHE A 50 -4.42 7.37 -14.38
CA PHE A 50 -3.07 7.27 -14.93
C PHE A 50 -2.26 6.33 -14.05
N ALA A 51 -1.87 5.17 -14.56
CA ALA A 51 -0.99 4.28 -13.81
C ALA A 51 0.48 4.74 -13.92
N PRO A 52 1.31 4.54 -12.87
CA PRO A 52 1.00 3.92 -11.59
C PRO A 52 0.46 4.90 -10.53
N ALA A 53 0.05 4.36 -9.39
CA ALA A 53 -0.26 5.11 -8.17
C ALA A 53 0.97 5.84 -7.60
N MET A 54 0.73 6.90 -6.82
CA MET A 54 1.74 7.74 -6.15
C MET A 54 2.80 8.30 -7.12
N VAL A 55 2.48 8.46 -8.40
CA VAL A 55 3.47 8.82 -9.42
C VAL A 55 4.04 10.23 -9.17
N ALA A 56 3.23 11.18 -8.71
CA ALA A 56 3.68 12.55 -8.49
C ALA A 56 4.61 12.70 -7.26
N SER A 57 4.28 12.07 -6.14
CA SER A 57 5.16 12.01 -4.97
C SER A 57 6.41 11.18 -5.25
N GLY A 58 6.32 10.17 -6.12
CA GLY A 58 7.48 9.45 -6.66
C GLY A 58 8.39 10.32 -7.52
N VAL A 59 7.86 11.25 -8.35
CA VAL A 59 8.69 12.25 -9.05
C VAL A 59 9.35 13.19 -8.04
N TYR A 60 8.60 13.67 -7.05
CA TYR A 60 9.15 14.52 -5.98
C TYR A 60 10.31 13.84 -5.25
N ALA A 61 10.19 12.54 -4.97
CA ALA A 61 11.21 11.74 -4.32
C ALA A 61 12.35 11.26 -5.25
N GLY A 62 12.31 11.61 -6.55
CA GLY A 62 13.31 11.16 -7.53
C GLY A 62 13.25 9.68 -7.90
N LEU A 63 12.13 9.01 -7.63
CA LEU A 63 11.88 7.60 -7.96
C LEU A 63 11.34 7.42 -9.38
N PHE A 64 10.70 8.46 -9.92
CA PHE A 64 10.26 8.53 -11.31
C PHE A 64 10.81 9.79 -11.99
N GLU A 65 11.15 9.66 -13.27
CA GLU A 65 11.48 10.82 -14.10
C GLU A 65 10.22 11.65 -14.38
N LEU A 66 10.35 12.98 -14.41
CA LEU A 66 9.22 13.88 -14.67
C LEU A 66 8.55 13.59 -16.01
N ASP A 67 9.33 13.36 -17.07
CA ASP A 67 8.82 13.05 -18.41
C ASP A 67 8.05 11.73 -18.45
N TYR A 68 8.44 10.75 -17.62
CA TYR A 68 7.69 9.50 -17.48
C TYR A 68 6.30 9.77 -16.90
N ALA A 69 6.22 10.49 -15.79
CA ALA A 69 4.97 10.80 -15.12
C ALA A 69 4.03 11.63 -16.01
N LEU A 70 4.54 12.70 -16.63
CA LEU A 70 3.77 13.54 -17.54
C LEU A 70 3.30 12.77 -18.79
N GLY A 71 4.05 11.73 -19.18
CA GLY A 71 3.75 10.83 -20.30
C GLY A 71 2.78 9.70 -19.99
N CYS A 72 2.40 9.44 -18.73
CA CYS A 72 1.40 8.44 -18.38
C CYS A 72 0.07 8.75 -19.06
N THR A 73 -0.55 7.75 -19.71
CA THR A 73 -1.78 7.91 -20.49
C THR A 73 -2.98 7.26 -19.82
N ASP A 74 -4.15 7.88 -19.94
CA ASP A 74 -5.42 7.24 -19.60
C ASP A 74 -5.88 6.28 -20.71
N GLU A 75 -7.00 5.60 -20.48
CA GLU A 75 -7.59 4.64 -21.44
C GLU A 75 -7.98 5.26 -22.79
N THR A 76 -8.11 6.59 -22.85
CA THR A 76 -8.44 7.33 -24.08
C THR A 76 -7.19 7.87 -24.80
N GLY A 77 -6.00 7.67 -24.22
CA GLY A 77 -4.72 8.11 -24.77
C GLY A 77 -4.35 9.56 -24.44
N VAL A 78 -5.08 10.23 -23.56
CA VAL A 78 -4.71 11.57 -23.07
C VAL A 78 -3.61 11.40 -22.03
N THR A 79 -2.60 12.27 -22.02
CA THR A 79 -1.50 12.20 -21.04
C THR A 79 -1.80 12.99 -19.77
N MET A 80 -1.18 12.61 -18.66
CA MET A 80 -1.30 13.33 -17.39
C MET A 80 -0.82 14.79 -17.54
N GLY A 81 0.26 15.04 -18.28
CA GLY A 81 0.75 16.38 -18.55
C GLY A 81 -0.26 17.25 -19.33
N ALA A 82 -0.91 16.69 -20.35
CA ALA A 82 -1.94 17.40 -21.10
C ALA A 82 -3.15 17.75 -20.22
N GLU A 83 -3.54 16.86 -19.30
CA GLU A 83 -4.61 17.15 -18.34
C GLU A 83 -4.22 18.23 -17.33
N LEU A 84 -2.98 18.21 -16.81
CA LEU A 84 -2.46 19.26 -15.92
C LEU A 84 -2.51 20.64 -16.60
N GLU A 85 -2.11 20.73 -17.87
CA GLU A 85 -2.25 21.95 -18.66
C GLU A 85 -3.73 22.36 -18.81
N ARG A 86 -4.60 21.41 -19.16
CA ARG A 86 -6.03 21.66 -19.39
C ARG A 86 -6.72 22.19 -18.14
N ILE A 87 -6.39 21.68 -16.95
CA ILE A 87 -7.00 22.12 -15.68
C ILE A 87 -6.28 23.32 -15.06
N GLY A 88 -5.17 23.78 -15.64
CA GLY A 88 -4.40 24.93 -15.14
C GLY A 88 -3.50 24.63 -13.94
N TYR A 89 -3.11 23.36 -13.75
CA TYR A 89 -2.21 22.90 -12.68
C TYR A 89 -0.82 22.46 -13.19
N ALA A 90 -0.49 22.72 -14.46
CA ALA A 90 0.87 22.63 -14.96
C ALA A 90 1.73 23.77 -14.35
N GLY A 91 2.26 23.52 -13.16
CA GLY A 91 3.08 24.48 -12.41
C GLY A 91 4.45 24.73 -13.05
N ASP A 92 5.07 25.85 -12.66
CA ASP A 92 6.38 26.29 -13.14
C ASP A 92 7.54 25.92 -12.20
N ARG A 93 7.23 25.54 -10.96
CA ARG A 93 8.21 25.09 -9.97
C ARG A 93 8.69 23.67 -10.29
N PRO A 94 10.01 23.43 -10.34
CA PRO A 94 10.54 22.08 -10.46
C PRO A 94 10.06 21.17 -9.32
N CYS A 95 9.52 20.00 -9.68
CA CYS A 95 9.07 19.01 -8.72
C CYS A 95 10.28 18.41 -7.98
N GLY A 96 10.25 18.40 -6.64
CA GLY A 96 11.34 17.88 -5.79
C GLY A 96 12.39 18.93 -5.37
N GLU A 97 12.37 20.15 -5.92
CA GLU A 97 13.34 21.20 -5.53
C GLU A 97 13.05 21.77 -4.14
N HIS A 98 11.77 21.84 -3.76
CA HIS A 98 11.34 22.35 -2.46
C HIS A 98 11.48 21.26 -1.39
N ALA A 99 12.59 21.29 -0.65
CA ALA A 99 12.91 20.28 0.36
C ALA A 99 12.02 20.40 1.62
N LEU A 100 11.51 19.25 2.09
CA LEU A 100 10.74 19.17 3.33
C LEU A 100 11.64 18.86 4.53
N GLY A 101 11.42 19.55 5.65
CA GLY A 101 12.07 19.23 6.93
C GLY A 101 11.50 17.99 7.59
N ALA A 102 10.19 17.78 7.45
CA ALA A 102 9.48 16.55 7.81
C ALA A 102 8.14 16.48 7.05
N LEU A 103 7.60 15.28 6.87
CA LEU A 103 6.24 15.04 6.36
C LEU A 103 5.43 14.23 7.38
N PHE A 104 4.23 14.70 7.68
CA PHE A 104 3.22 13.94 8.41
C PHE A 104 1.98 13.79 7.55
N GLU A 105 1.55 12.56 7.29
CA GLU A 105 0.34 12.27 6.53
C GLU A 105 -0.72 11.65 7.43
N ALA A 106 -1.83 12.36 7.64
CA ALA A 106 -3.00 11.82 8.33
C ALA A 106 -3.91 11.09 7.33
N HIS A 107 -4.32 9.88 7.66
CA HIS A 107 -5.12 9.05 6.77
C HIS A 107 -6.10 8.17 7.55
N ILE A 108 -7.14 7.67 6.90
CA ILE A 108 -7.91 6.56 7.46
C ILE A 108 -7.12 5.26 7.33
N GLU A 109 -7.35 4.29 8.21
CA GLU A 109 -6.60 3.03 8.20
C GLU A 109 -6.77 2.22 6.91
N GLN A 110 -7.97 2.30 6.29
CA GLN A 110 -8.39 1.44 5.18
C GLN A 110 -8.37 -0.07 5.53
N GLY A 111 -8.42 -0.36 6.83
CA GLY A 111 -8.37 -1.69 7.40
C GLY A 111 -9.12 -1.72 8.74
N PRO A 112 -9.32 -2.91 9.32
CA PRO A 112 -10.19 -3.06 10.49
C PRO A 112 -9.43 -3.12 11.82
N ILE A 113 -8.10 -2.96 11.84
CA ILE A 113 -7.25 -3.24 13.00
C ILE A 113 -7.58 -2.30 14.16
N LEU A 114 -7.62 -0.99 13.91
CA LEU A 114 -7.89 0.01 14.95
C LEU A 114 -9.33 -0.10 15.45
N GLU A 115 -10.31 -0.29 14.55
CA GLU A 115 -11.71 -0.47 14.94
C GLU A 115 -11.91 -1.74 15.79
N GLN A 116 -11.27 -2.86 15.42
CA GLN A 116 -11.37 -4.11 16.17
C GLN A 116 -10.65 -4.07 17.52
N ALA A 117 -9.58 -3.28 17.63
CA ALA A 117 -8.83 -3.09 18.85
C ALA A 117 -9.43 -2.01 19.78
N ASP A 118 -10.41 -1.23 19.30
CA ASP A 118 -10.94 -0.04 19.97
C ASP A 118 -9.86 1.04 20.24
N ASP A 119 -8.88 1.12 19.34
CA ASP A 119 -7.85 2.15 19.35
C ASP A 119 -8.23 3.32 18.46
N THR A 120 -8.02 4.55 18.96
CA THR A 120 -8.40 5.77 18.25
C THR A 120 -7.35 6.18 17.22
N ILE A 121 -6.07 5.94 17.53
CA ILE A 121 -4.94 6.38 16.72
C ILE A 121 -4.03 5.21 16.36
N GLY A 122 -3.75 5.06 15.07
CA GLY A 122 -2.66 4.22 14.59
C GLY A 122 -1.38 5.03 14.44
N VAL A 123 -0.36 4.69 15.22
CA VAL A 123 0.99 5.23 15.07
C VAL A 123 1.67 4.43 13.96
N VAL A 124 1.66 4.96 12.74
CA VAL A 124 2.11 4.19 11.58
C VAL A 124 3.63 4.12 11.55
N THR A 125 4.19 2.91 11.66
CA THR A 125 5.65 2.69 11.70
C THR A 125 6.26 2.51 10.32
N GLY A 126 5.44 2.30 9.30
CA GLY A 126 5.86 2.01 7.95
C GLY A 126 4.73 1.48 7.08
N ALA A 127 5.07 1.02 5.88
CA ALA A 127 4.16 0.35 4.96
C ALA A 127 4.72 -1.01 4.54
N GLN A 128 3.84 -2.00 4.37
CA GLN A 128 4.27 -3.35 4.04
C GLN A 128 4.94 -3.44 2.66
N GLY A 129 5.98 -4.26 2.56
CA GLY A 129 6.55 -4.66 1.29
C GLY A 129 5.60 -5.60 0.57
N THR A 130 5.67 -5.63 -0.76
CA THR A 130 4.80 -6.43 -1.61
C THR A 130 5.64 -7.15 -2.66
N ARG A 131 5.37 -8.43 -2.87
CA ARG A 131 5.98 -9.20 -3.95
C ARG A 131 4.92 -10.02 -4.66
N TRP A 132 4.81 -9.79 -5.96
CA TRP A 132 3.84 -10.45 -6.80
C TRP A 132 4.54 -11.43 -7.73
N TYR A 133 3.87 -12.55 -7.95
CA TYR A 133 4.36 -13.62 -8.79
C TYR A 133 3.32 -14.03 -9.82
N THR A 134 3.80 -14.34 -11.02
CA THR A 134 3.10 -15.24 -11.93
C THR A 134 3.74 -16.61 -11.79
N VAL A 135 2.95 -17.62 -11.43
CA VAL A 135 3.43 -19.01 -11.36
C VAL A 135 2.83 -19.81 -12.50
N SER A 136 3.68 -20.37 -13.34
CA SER A 136 3.31 -21.21 -14.47
C SER A 136 3.60 -22.68 -14.18
N ILE A 137 2.58 -23.51 -14.23
CA ILE A 137 2.64 -24.95 -13.96
C ILE A 137 2.36 -25.70 -15.26
N THR A 138 3.33 -26.47 -15.74
CA THR A 138 3.23 -27.26 -16.97
C THR A 138 3.31 -28.75 -16.65
N GLY A 139 2.17 -29.42 -16.83
CA GLY A 139 2.00 -30.86 -16.77
C GLY A 139 1.80 -31.46 -18.15
N GLN A 140 0.78 -32.31 -18.31
CA GLN A 140 0.45 -32.93 -19.59
C GLN A 140 -1.06 -33.19 -19.74
N ASP A 141 -1.64 -32.67 -20.83
CA ASP A 141 -3.00 -32.98 -21.24
C ASP A 141 -3.16 -34.47 -21.50
N ALA A 142 -4.18 -35.09 -20.89
CA ALA A 142 -4.51 -36.48 -21.15
C ALA A 142 -5.98 -36.80 -20.82
N HIS A 143 -6.53 -37.86 -21.38
CA HIS A 143 -7.93 -38.22 -21.15
C HIS A 143 -8.15 -38.72 -19.71
N ALA A 144 -9.09 -38.10 -18.98
CA ALA A 144 -9.28 -38.32 -17.55
C ALA A 144 -9.71 -39.76 -17.20
N GLY A 145 -10.39 -40.47 -18.10
CA GLY A 145 -10.87 -41.83 -17.86
C GLY A 145 -9.86 -42.94 -18.21
N SER A 146 -8.99 -42.70 -19.19
CA SER A 146 -8.13 -43.76 -19.74
C SER A 146 -6.68 -43.66 -19.28
N THR A 147 -6.27 -42.54 -18.69
CA THR A 147 -4.91 -42.35 -18.15
C THR A 147 -4.84 -42.86 -16.71
N PRO A 148 -4.04 -43.92 -16.41
CA PRO A 148 -3.84 -44.41 -15.05
C PRO A 148 -3.22 -43.35 -14.14
N MET A 149 -3.54 -43.38 -12.84
CA MET A 149 -3.07 -42.37 -11.88
C MET A 149 -1.53 -42.24 -11.83
N ALA A 150 -0.79 -43.34 -11.91
CA ALA A 150 0.67 -43.35 -11.84
C ALA A 150 1.36 -42.62 -13.02
N GLY A 151 0.65 -42.37 -14.13
CA GLY A 151 1.19 -41.71 -15.31
C GLY A 151 0.76 -40.25 -15.46
N ARG A 152 0.01 -39.69 -14.50
CA ARG A 152 -0.53 -38.33 -14.63
C ARG A 152 0.52 -37.28 -14.28
N ARG A 153 0.47 -36.17 -15.02
CA ARG A 153 1.19 -34.93 -14.74
C ARG A 153 0.15 -33.82 -14.68
N ASP A 154 -0.61 -33.81 -13.60
CA ASP A 154 -1.81 -32.99 -13.47
C ASP A 154 -1.46 -31.61 -12.90
N ALA A 155 -1.55 -30.58 -13.75
CA ALA A 155 -1.19 -29.22 -13.36
C ALA A 155 -2.16 -28.63 -12.31
N VAL A 156 -3.43 -29.04 -12.29
CA VAL A 156 -4.41 -28.55 -11.31
C VAL A 156 -4.12 -29.12 -9.92
N VAL A 157 -3.75 -30.39 -9.83
CA VAL A 157 -3.38 -31.00 -8.54
C VAL A 157 -2.08 -30.40 -7.98
N ALA A 158 -1.12 -30.09 -8.84
CA ALA A 158 0.08 -29.36 -8.44
C ALA A 158 -0.23 -27.92 -7.99
N ALA A 159 -1.11 -27.22 -8.72
CA ALA A 159 -1.59 -25.89 -8.36
C ALA A 159 -2.27 -25.86 -6.98
N ALA A 160 -3.16 -26.83 -6.70
CA ALA A 160 -3.83 -26.94 -5.41
C ALA A 160 -2.85 -27.05 -4.23
N ALA A 161 -1.81 -27.89 -4.38
CA ALA A 161 -0.77 -28.00 -3.36
C ALA A 161 0.02 -26.70 -3.18
N LEU A 162 0.28 -25.96 -4.26
CA LEU A 162 0.99 -24.69 -4.18
C LEU A 162 0.12 -23.59 -3.56
N ILE A 163 -1.19 -23.58 -3.83
CA ILE A 163 -2.15 -22.67 -3.19
C ILE A 163 -2.17 -22.88 -1.67
N GLU A 164 -2.23 -24.14 -1.22
CA GLU A 164 -2.14 -24.47 0.21
C GLU A 164 -0.79 -24.02 0.82
N SER A 165 0.30 -24.18 0.07
CA SER A 165 1.62 -23.70 0.49
C SER A 165 1.67 -22.19 0.70
N VAL A 166 1.06 -21.40 -0.19
CA VAL A 166 1.00 -19.92 -0.05
C VAL A 166 0.25 -19.51 1.22
N ASP A 167 -0.92 -20.12 1.48
CA ASP A 167 -1.69 -19.86 2.72
C ASP A 167 -0.88 -20.27 3.96
N HIS A 168 -0.20 -21.42 3.91
CA HIS A 168 0.63 -21.90 5.01
C HIS A 168 1.80 -20.94 5.32
N ILE A 169 2.53 -20.50 4.29
CA ILE A 169 3.67 -19.56 4.42
C ILE A 169 3.24 -18.30 5.19
N ALA A 170 2.07 -17.74 4.84
CA ALA A 170 1.53 -16.55 5.50
C ALA A 170 1.04 -16.84 6.93
N ARG A 171 0.34 -17.95 7.16
CA ARG A 171 -0.16 -18.32 8.50
C ARG A 171 0.96 -18.57 9.50
N GLU A 172 2.05 -19.20 9.07
CA GLU A 172 3.22 -19.43 9.94
C GLU A 172 3.91 -18.14 10.37
N ARG A 173 3.75 -17.06 9.58
CA ARG A 173 4.34 -15.74 9.80
C ARG A 173 3.29 -14.70 10.21
N SER A 174 2.14 -15.16 10.69
CA SER A 174 1.10 -14.31 11.26
C SER A 174 1.58 -13.62 12.54
N PRO A 175 1.05 -12.43 12.88
CA PRO A 175 -0.08 -11.76 12.24
C PRO A 175 0.29 -10.85 11.05
N GLN A 176 1.58 -10.62 10.78
CA GLN A 176 2.02 -9.57 9.86
C GLN A 176 2.15 -10.03 8.40
N ALA A 177 2.39 -11.32 8.16
CA ALA A 177 2.44 -11.84 6.81
C ALA A 177 1.04 -12.00 6.21
N VAL A 178 0.91 -11.60 4.94
CA VAL A 178 -0.24 -11.97 4.11
C VAL A 178 0.24 -12.67 2.84
N GLY A 179 -0.52 -13.66 2.40
CA GLY A 179 -0.22 -14.46 1.22
C GLY A 179 -1.53 -14.89 0.57
N THR A 180 -1.71 -14.53 -0.69
CA THR A 180 -2.98 -14.74 -1.41
C THR A 180 -2.70 -15.24 -2.82
N VAL A 181 -3.44 -16.27 -3.25
CA VAL A 181 -3.56 -16.61 -4.67
C VAL A 181 -4.84 -15.96 -5.21
N GLY A 182 -4.69 -14.82 -5.89
CA GLY A 182 -5.82 -13.98 -6.30
C GLY A 182 -6.46 -14.39 -7.62
N ALA A 183 -5.75 -15.14 -8.46
CA ALA A 183 -6.27 -15.62 -9.74
C ALA A 183 -5.68 -16.97 -10.12
N LEU A 184 -6.47 -17.79 -10.81
CA LEU A 184 -6.03 -19.02 -11.45
C LEU A 184 -6.64 -19.16 -12.85
N THR A 185 -5.83 -19.57 -13.83
CA THR A 185 -6.28 -19.92 -15.17
C THR A 185 -5.88 -21.36 -15.47
N VAL A 186 -6.83 -22.19 -15.88
CA VAL A 186 -6.60 -23.61 -16.20
C VAL A 186 -6.75 -23.81 -17.70
N SER A 187 -5.88 -24.63 -18.30
CA SER A 187 -6.01 -25.07 -19.69
C SER A 187 -5.87 -26.60 -19.79
N PRO A 188 -6.75 -27.30 -20.55
CA PRO A 188 -7.83 -26.77 -21.39
C PRO A 188 -9.15 -26.49 -20.64
N ASN A 189 -9.17 -26.64 -19.31
CA ASN A 189 -10.36 -26.45 -18.46
C ASN A 189 -11.58 -27.31 -18.87
N SER A 190 -11.33 -28.59 -19.17
CA SER A 190 -12.37 -29.56 -19.54
C SER A 190 -12.50 -30.67 -18.50
N GLN A 191 -13.73 -30.97 -18.07
CA GLN A 191 -14.04 -31.94 -17.01
C GLN A 191 -13.50 -33.36 -17.25
N ASN A 192 -13.30 -33.76 -18.52
CA ASN A 192 -12.85 -35.09 -18.91
C ASN A 192 -11.39 -35.13 -19.39
N THR A 193 -10.62 -34.07 -19.13
CA THR A 193 -9.21 -33.95 -19.50
C THR A 193 -8.40 -33.57 -18.27
N ILE A 194 -7.31 -34.30 -18.02
CA ILE A 194 -6.27 -33.89 -17.08
C ILE A 194 -5.65 -32.60 -17.63
N ALA A 195 -5.63 -31.53 -16.84
CA ALA A 195 -5.10 -30.25 -17.29
C ALA A 195 -3.57 -30.27 -17.35
N GLY A 196 -3.02 -29.92 -18.50
CA GLY A 196 -1.59 -29.83 -18.74
C GLY A 196 -1.01 -28.45 -18.41
N HIS A 197 -1.83 -27.44 -18.14
CA HIS A 197 -1.31 -26.12 -17.79
C HIS A 197 -2.20 -25.37 -16.81
N VAL A 198 -1.57 -24.69 -15.84
CA VAL A 198 -2.20 -23.75 -14.91
C VAL A 198 -1.29 -22.54 -14.74
N GLU A 199 -1.87 -21.34 -14.73
CA GLU A 199 -1.21 -20.10 -14.31
C GLU A 199 -1.87 -19.59 -13.02
N LEU A 200 -1.06 -19.21 -12.02
CA LEU A 200 -1.51 -18.60 -10.77
C LEU A 200 -0.95 -17.18 -10.63
N ARG A 201 -1.70 -16.29 -10.00
CA ARG A 201 -1.23 -14.98 -9.53
C ARG A 201 -1.13 -14.96 -8.02
N VAL A 202 0.07 -14.81 -7.50
CA VAL A 202 0.37 -14.85 -6.06
C VAL A 202 0.78 -13.45 -5.58
N ASP A 203 0.22 -13.00 -4.48
CA ASP A 203 0.57 -11.77 -3.76
C ASP A 203 1.05 -12.15 -2.35
N MET A 204 2.30 -11.82 -2.02
CA MET A 204 2.84 -11.94 -0.67
C MET A 204 3.30 -10.58 -0.16
N ARG A 205 3.00 -10.28 1.11
CA ARG A 205 3.38 -9.02 1.76
C ARG A 205 3.85 -9.22 3.19
N HIS A 206 4.77 -8.36 3.61
CA HIS A 206 5.30 -8.31 4.97
C HIS A 206 5.96 -6.95 5.23
N PRO A 207 5.90 -6.39 6.46
CA PRO A 207 6.64 -5.17 6.83
C PRO A 207 8.17 -5.32 6.93
N ASP A 208 8.71 -6.53 6.80
CA ASP A 208 10.11 -6.83 7.05
C ASP A 208 10.73 -7.44 5.79
N ALA A 209 11.81 -6.83 5.32
CA ALA A 209 12.43 -7.19 4.04
C ALA A 209 13.13 -8.56 4.10
N GLN A 210 13.65 -8.95 5.27
CA GLN A 210 14.21 -10.27 5.47
C GLN A 210 13.10 -11.32 5.45
N MET A 211 11.99 -11.09 6.12
CA MET A 211 10.83 -12.00 6.09
C MET A 211 10.25 -12.14 4.68
N MET A 212 10.20 -11.06 3.89
CA MET A 212 9.84 -11.12 2.46
C MET A 212 10.78 -12.04 1.67
N THR A 213 12.09 -11.94 1.93
CA THR A 213 13.10 -12.79 1.29
C THR A 213 12.95 -14.25 1.71
N GLU A 214 12.63 -14.51 2.97
CA GLU A 214 12.38 -15.85 3.50
C GLU A 214 11.09 -16.46 2.94
N MET A 215 10.01 -15.68 2.85
CA MET A 215 8.74 -16.12 2.24
C MET A 215 8.92 -16.51 0.77
N ASP A 216 9.67 -15.71 0.00
CA ASP A 216 10.05 -16.02 -1.39
C ASP A 216 10.84 -17.33 -1.49
N ALA A 217 11.84 -17.52 -0.62
CA ALA A 217 12.63 -18.73 -0.60
C ALA A 217 11.76 -19.97 -0.32
N VAL A 218 10.88 -19.91 0.67
CA VAL A 218 9.98 -21.02 1.02
C VAL A 218 8.96 -21.30 -0.09
N LEU A 219 8.44 -20.28 -0.77
CA LEU A 219 7.57 -20.47 -1.94
C LEU A 219 8.29 -21.22 -3.05
N ARG A 220 9.53 -20.83 -3.37
CA ARG A 220 10.34 -21.45 -4.43
C ARG A 220 10.73 -22.89 -4.08
N ASP A 221 11.08 -23.16 -2.82
CA ASP A 221 11.38 -24.51 -2.34
C ASP A 221 10.14 -25.41 -2.36
N SER A 222 8.98 -24.87 -2.00
CA SER A 222 7.70 -25.58 -2.06
C SER A 222 7.32 -25.90 -3.50
N ALA A 223 7.50 -24.94 -4.43
CA ALA A 223 7.30 -25.15 -5.86
C ALA A 223 8.22 -26.26 -6.40
N ALA A 224 9.50 -26.27 -6.04
CA ALA A 224 10.44 -27.31 -6.45
C ALA A 224 10.02 -28.70 -5.92
N THR A 225 9.65 -28.78 -4.64
CA THR A 225 9.19 -30.02 -3.99
C THR A 225 7.93 -30.58 -4.65
N ILE A 226 6.95 -29.70 -4.94
CA ILE A 226 5.70 -30.08 -5.60
C ILE A 226 5.96 -30.52 -7.05
N ALA A 227 6.84 -29.81 -7.77
CA ALA A 227 7.20 -30.14 -9.14
C ALA A 227 7.76 -31.57 -9.24
N GLU A 228 8.68 -31.94 -8.33
CA GLU A 228 9.24 -33.29 -8.26
C GLU A 228 8.17 -34.33 -7.90
N ALA A 229 7.41 -34.10 -6.84
CA ALA A 229 6.40 -35.04 -6.35
C ALA A 229 5.26 -35.29 -7.35
N ARG A 230 4.96 -34.31 -8.22
CA ARG A 230 3.87 -34.39 -9.21
C ARG A 230 4.35 -34.60 -10.65
N ASN A 231 5.66 -34.66 -10.87
CA ASN A 231 6.28 -34.80 -12.19
C ASN A 231 5.79 -33.73 -13.19
N VAL A 232 5.74 -32.49 -12.73
CA VAL A 232 5.38 -31.30 -13.51
C VAL A 232 6.55 -30.32 -13.52
N VAL A 233 6.48 -29.29 -14.36
CA VAL A 233 7.40 -28.15 -14.33
C VAL A 233 6.67 -26.98 -13.67
N ILE A 234 7.30 -26.30 -12.71
CA ILE A 234 6.77 -25.09 -12.09
C ILE A 234 7.79 -23.97 -12.23
N ASN A 235 7.39 -22.87 -12.86
CA ASN A 235 8.18 -21.64 -12.97
C ASN A 235 7.53 -20.56 -12.10
N VAL A 236 8.33 -19.89 -11.27
CA VAL A 236 7.90 -18.80 -10.38
C VAL A 236 8.60 -17.52 -10.82
N ASP A 237 7.86 -16.66 -11.52
CA ASP A 237 8.36 -15.41 -12.09
C ASP A 237 7.96 -14.22 -11.20
N ASP A 238 8.95 -13.43 -10.77
CA ASP A 238 8.72 -12.16 -10.07
C ASP A 238 8.19 -11.13 -11.08
N ILE A 239 6.96 -10.65 -10.87
CA ILE A 239 6.37 -9.62 -11.73
C ILE A 239 6.42 -8.23 -11.10
N TRP A 240 6.52 -8.15 -9.77
CA TRP A 240 6.65 -6.90 -9.05
C TRP A 240 7.29 -7.12 -7.67
N TYR A 241 8.18 -6.22 -7.28
CA TYR A 241 8.69 -6.15 -5.92
C TYR A 241 8.73 -4.69 -5.46
N LYS A 242 8.02 -4.41 -4.38
CA LYS A 242 8.08 -3.16 -3.61
C LYS A 242 8.68 -3.50 -2.24
N PRO A 243 9.84 -2.96 -1.87
CA PRO A 243 10.39 -3.17 -0.54
C PRO A 243 9.47 -2.56 0.54
N PRO A 244 9.47 -3.10 1.77
CA PRO A 244 8.81 -2.44 2.89
C PRO A 244 9.41 -1.05 3.14
N VAL A 245 8.55 -0.15 3.60
CA VAL A 245 8.95 1.21 4.00
C VAL A 245 8.99 1.27 5.52
N VAL A 246 10.05 1.85 6.06
CA VAL A 246 10.17 2.18 7.49
C VAL A 246 10.17 3.70 7.61
N PHE A 247 9.28 4.22 8.44
CA PHE A 247 9.17 5.65 8.70
C PHE A 247 10.22 6.14 9.69
N ASP A 248 10.44 7.46 9.72
CA ASP A 248 11.46 8.08 10.56
C ASP A 248 11.13 7.89 12.04
N THR A 249 12.10 7.44 12.83
CA THR A 249 11.88 7.07 14.23
C THR A 249 11.47 8.24 15.10
N ASP A 250 11.96 9.45 14.81
CA ASP A 250 11.65 10.65 15.58
C ASP A 250 10.25 11.15 15.20
N CYS A 251 9.89 11.13 13.91
CA CYS A 251 8.53 11.43 13.47
C CYS A 251 7.51 10.44 14.06
N ILE A 252 7.81 9.14 14.07
CA ILE A 252 6.98 8.12 14.73
C ILE A 252 6.83 8.44 16.23
N ALA A 253 7.92 8.81 16.90
CA ALA A 253 7.89 9.18 18.31
C ALA A 253 7.00 10.42 18.56
N SER A 254 7.06 11.42 17.67
CA SER A 254 6.26 12.64 17.73
C SER A 254 4.75 12.32 17.67
N VAL A 255 4.35 11.42 16.76
CA VAL A 255 2.96 10.95 16.64
C VAL A 255 2.52 10.22 17.91
N ARG A 256 3.38 9.32 18.42
CA ARG A 256 3.07 8.53 19.63
C ARG A 256 2.93 9.42 20.86
N GLU A 257 3.83 10.38 21.05
CA GLU A 257 3.81 11.31 22.17
C GLU A 257 2.60 12.25 22.09
N ALA A 258 2.24 12.73 20.90
CA ALA A 258 1.03 13.53 20.70
C ALA A 258 -0.22 12.74 21.07
N ALA A 259 -0.37 11.50 20.60
CA ALA A 259 -1.51 10.64 20.95
C ALA A 259 -1.59 10.38 22.47
N ALA A 260 -0.46 10.07 23.11
CA ALA A 260 -0.39 9.82 24.55
C ALA A 260 -0.73 11.08 25.38
N THR A 261 -0.21 12.24 24.98
CA THR A 261 -0.43 13.53 25.66
C THR A 261 -1.89 13.95 25.60
N LEU A 262 -2.55 13.71 24.47
CA LEU A 262 -3.98 13.99 24.27
C LEU A 262 -4.90 12.93 24.91
N GLY A 263 -4.34 11.82 25.40
CA GLY A 263 -5.07 10.77 26.10
C GLY A 263 -5.87 9.86 25.17
N TYR A 264 -5.50 9.76 23.88
CA TYR A 264 -6.13 8.85 22.94
C TYR A 264 -5.59 7.43 23.08
N SER A 265 -6.45 6.41 22.94
CA SER A 265 -6.00 5.03 22.79
C SER A 265 -5.24 4.89 21.46
N HIS A 266 -4.10 4.19 21.50
CA HIS A 266 -3.22 4.11 20.34
C HIS A 266 -2.40 2.82 20.32
N GLN A 267 -2.08 2.36 19.11
CA GLN A 267 -1.18 1.23 18.86
C GLN A 267 -0.25 1.52 17.68
N ASP A 268 0.90 0.85 17.66
CA ASP A 268 1.77 0.82 16.48
C ASP A 268 1.10 -0.01 15.38
N ILE A 269 1.10 0.50 14.14
CA ILE A 269 0.47 -0.17 13.00
C ILE A 269 1.34 -0.05 11.74
N VAL A 270 1.22 -1.00 10.83
CA VAL A 270 1.85 -0.95 9.50
C VAL A 270 0.75 -0.68 8.48
N SER A 271 0.97 0.29 7.59
CA SER A 271 0.04 0.51 6.49
C SER A 271 0.03 -0.70 5.54
N GLY A 272 -1.18 -1.19 5.26
CA GLY A 272 -1.41 -2.21 4.25
C GLY A 272 -1.41 -1.67 2.82
N ALA A 273 -1.55 -0.35 2.66
CA ALA A 273 -1.71 0.35 1.40
C ALA A 273 -0.44 1.14 1.00
N GLY A 274 -0.43 1.63 -0.23
CA GLY A 274 0.51 2.69 -0.64
C GLY A 274 -0.06 4.05 -0.27
N HIS A 275 0.83 5.00 0.01
CA HIS A 275 0.51 6.41 0.25
C HIS A 275 1.66 7.24 -0.30
N ASP A 276 1.45 8.53 -0.52
CA ASP A 276 2.51 9.44 -0.96
C ASP A 276 3.68 9.50 0.05
N ALA A 277 3.39 9.43 1.36
CA ALA A 277 4.40 9.29 2.41
C ALA A 277 5.37 8.12 2.17
N CYS A 278 4.94 7.04 1.52
CA CYS A 278 5.80 5.91 1.18
C CYS A 278 6.88 6.25 0.13
N GLN A 279 6.66 7.27 -0.68
CA GLN A 279 7.65 7.76 -1.64
C GLN A 279 8.54 8.82 -0.99
N VAL A 280 7.92 9.77 -0.29
CA VAL A 280 8.59 10.94 0.30
C VAL A 280 9.55 10.57 1.42
N CYS A 281 9.31 9.46 2.13
CA CYS A 281 10.20 8.98 3.20
C CYS A 281 11.64 8.71 2.73
N SER A 282 11.88 8.56 1.42
CA SER A 282 13.23 8.39 0.86
C SER A 282 14.04 9.69 0.78
N VAL A 283 13.38 10.86 0.88
CA VAL A 283 14.01 12.18 0.76
C VAL A 283 13.76 13.11 1.95
N ALA A 284 12.81 12.79 2.85
CA ALA A 284 12.53 13.55 4.06
C ALA A 284 12.08 12.67 5.24
N PRO A 285 12.39 13.05 6.50
CA PRO A 285 11.82 12.41 7.69
C PRO A 285 10.30 12.39 7.59
N THR A 286 9.69 11.21 7.70
CA THR A 286 8.26 11.02 7.40
C THR A 286 7.62 10.07 8.40
N ALA A 287 6.40 10.34 8.83
CA ALA A 287 5.52 9.38 9.52
C ALA A 287 4.06 9.59 9.11
N MET A 288 3.19 8.62 9.45
CA MET A 288 1.76 8.75 9.21
C MET A 288 0.95 8.58 10.49
N ILE A 289 -0.26 9.14 10.47
CA ILE A 289 -1.26 9.03 11.53
C ILE A 289 -2.50 8.37 10.97
N PHE A 290 -2.87 7.20 11.48
CA PHE A 290 -4.09 6.51 11.10
C PHE A 290 -5.24 6.75 12.07
N VAL A 291 -6.46 6.79 11.53
CA VAL A 291 -7.70 6.75 12.29
C VAL A 291 -8.60 5.61 11.79
N PRO A 292 -9.46 5.01 12.65
CA PRO A 292 -10.33 3.91 12.23
C PRO A 292 -11.35 4.32 11.17
N CYS A 293 -11.64 3.40 10.24
CA CYS A 293 -12.82 3.48 9.37
C CYS A 293 -13.79 2.32 9.63
N ALA A 294 -15.08 2.57 9.41
CA ALA A 294 -16.17 1.67 9.76
C ALA A 294 -16.10 0.36 8.97
N GLY A 295 -16.02 -0.76 9.68
CA GLY A 295 -15.86 -2.10 9.09
C GLY A 295 -14.53 -2.30 8.36
N GLY A 296 -13.55 -1.41 8.55
CA GLY A 296 -12.29 -1.39 7.82
C GLY A 296 -12.44 -1.20 6.31
N LEU A 297 -13.54 -0.59 5.87
CA LEU A 297 -13.88 -0.45 4.46
C LEU A 297 -13.20 0.78 3.84
N SER A 298 -12.63 0.59 2.64
CA SER A 298 -12.06 1.64 1.78
C SER A 298 -12.29 1.28 0.31
N HIS A 299 -12.04 2.23 -0.61
CA HIS A 299 -12.31 2.11 -2.06
C HIS A 299 -13.75 1.67 -2.32
N ASN A 300 -14.65 2.14 -1.47
CA ASN A 300 -16.06 1.84 -1.49
C ASN A 300 -16.85 3.08 -1.04
N GLU A 301 -17.93 3.39 -1.75
CA GLU A 301 -18.79 4.55 -1.48
C GLU A 301 -19.39 4.56 -0.06
N ALA A 302 -19.46 3.39 0.61
CA ALA A 302 -19.91 3.25 2.00
C ALA A 302 -18.83 3.53 3.06
N GLU A 303 -17.60 3.87 2.65
CA GLU A 303 -16.53 4.29 3.56
C GLU A 303 -17.01 5.39 4.52
N SER A 304 -16.71 5.18 5.79
CA SER A 304 -17.11 6.11 6.83
C SER A 304 -16.11 6.13 7.96
N ALA A 305 -15.82 7.32 8.48
CA ALA A 305 -15.10 7.51 9.74
C ALA A 305 -15.98 8.32 10.70
N LYS A 306 -15.83 8.09 12.00
CA LYS A 306 -16.54 8.87 13.02
C LYS A 306 -15.93 10.27 13.11
N PRO A 307 -16.73 11.34 13.25
CA PRO A 307 -16.20 12.70 13.42
C PRO A 307 -15.16 12.80 14.54
N GLU A 308 -15.38 12.09 15.65
CA GLU A 308 -14.49 12.11 16.82
C GLU A 308 -13.13 11.47 16.52
N HIS A 309 -13.08 10.46 15.63
CA HIS A 309 -11.82 9.86 15.20
C HIS A 309 -11.03 10.81 14.28
N LEU A 310 -11.73 11.48 13.36
CA LEU A 310 -11.12 12.44 12.44
C LEU A 310 -10.58 13.67 13.20
N GLU A 311 -11.32 14.15 14.19
CA GLU A 311 -10.85 15.20 15.11
C GLU A 311 -9.62 14.74 15.89
N ALA A 312 -9.63 13.53 16.45
CA ALA A 312 -8.50 12.99 17.20
C ALA A 312 -7.24 12.89 16.33
N GLY A 313 -7.35 12.36 15.11
CA GLY A 313 -6.20 12.28 14.21
C GLY A 313 -5.69 13.66 13.77
N CYS A 314 -6.57 14.64 13.57
CA CYS A 314 -6.17 16.02 13.30
C CYS A 314 -5.46 16.68 14.50
N ASN A 315 -5.92 16.43 15.72
CA ASN A 315 -5.24 16.92 16.93
C ASN A 315 -3.84 16.29 17.09
N VAL A 316 -3.69 14.99 16.80
CA VAL A 316 -2.39 14.33 16.80
C VAL A 316 -1.47 14.92 15.72
N LEU A 317 -1.99 15.14 14.51
CA LEU A 317 -1.27 15.79 13.42
C LEU A 317 -0.78 17.19 13.83
N LEU A 318 -1.65 18.02 14.41
CA LEU A 318 -1.30 19.36 14.92
C LEU A 318 -0.13 19.30 15.91
N ASN A 319 -0.23 18.45 16.92
CA ASN A 319 0.78 18.38 17.98
C ASN A 319 2.12 17.85 17.45
N ALA A 320 2.11 16.82 16.60
CA ALA A 320 3.33 16.30 15.99
C ALA A 320 4.00 17.34 15.06
N MET A 321 3.21 18.07 14.28
CA MET A 321 3.74 19.12 13.40
C MET A 321 4.32 20.30 14.19
N VAL A 322 3.66 20.74 15.27
CA VAL A 322 4.18 21.84 16.12
C VAL A 322 5.46 21.45 16.84
N GLU A 323 5.54 20.23 17.36
CA GLU A 323 6.77 19.74 18.01
C GLU A 323 7.94 19.74 17.03
N ARG A 324 7.74 19.28 15.79
CA ARG A 324 8.79 19.26 14.75
C ARG A 324 9.10 20.61 14.14
N SER A 325 8.11 21.50 14.01
CA SER A 325 8.32 22.83 13.44
C SER A 325 8.93 23.81 14.44
N GLY A 326 8.87 23.50 15.75
CA GLY A 326 9.16 24.44 16.81
C GLY A 326 8.09 25.53 16.94
N VAL A 327 8.05 26.18 18.11
CA VAL A 327 7.26 27.40 18.36
C VAL A 327 8.26 28.54 18.53
N ALA A 328 8.14 29.58 17.71
CA ALA A 328 9.03 30.72 17.77
C ALA A 328 8.88 31.47 19.10
N GLU A 329 9.99 31.79 19.76
CA GLU A 329 9.97 32.66 20.93
C GLU A 329 9.60 34.10 20.52
N SER A 330 8.59 34.67 21.19
CA SER A 330 8.10 36.04 21.01
C SER A 330 9.08 37.11 21.52
#